data_AF-A0A813H736-F1
#
_entry.id   AF-A0A813H736-F1
#
_cell.length_a   1.000
_cell.length_b   1.000
_cell.length_c   1.000
_cell.angle_alpha   90.00
_cell.angle_beta   90.00
_cell.angle_gamma   90.00
#
_symmetry.space_group_name_H-M   'P 1'
#
loop_
_entity.id
_entity.type
_entity.pdbx_description
1 polymer ?
#
loop_
_entity_poly.entity_id
_entity_poly.type
_entity_poly.pdbx_seq_one_letter_code
_entity_poly.pdbx_strand_id
1 'polypeptide(L)'
;MKFAVLLALCTWPAQGLLRDKLYTTNAICRQHNCINPVFPGLQHVESLKASSWTCEAQHQTLHHLEFCAEAVHYDIAVMSSADAAKNASNSSNSSNSSVGDMVKTQDQMAATAYVYHLAGMGLEAWDHMQPNASDDECVKSVWKMVCATYLPRAPAHCKVGESTHYQLPCQNVCGGYLEACAVQCCDESVQCAPEEKGLKFNAPFENFTGYSSHHGPYPLCTGAASRSAGSPVSLALLLGLLTSVAPWAGG
;
A
#
# COMPACT_ATOMS: atom_id res chain seq x y z
N MET A 1 -59.00 15.63 -33.50
CA MET A 1 -58.02 16.14 -32.51
C MET A 1 -56.69 15.48 -32.80
N LYS A 2 -55.69 16.26 -33.23
CA LYS A 2 -54.42 15.76 -33.78
C LYS A 2 -53.40 15.55 -32.65
N PHE A 3 -52.90 14.33 -32.51
CA PHE A 3 -51.76 13.99 -31.65
C PHE A 3 -50.47 14.47 -32.31
N ALA A 4 -49.74 15.36 -31.64
CA ALA A 4 -48.39 15.75 -32.01
C ALA A 4 -47.40 14.96 -31.15
N VAL A 5 -46.79 13.94 -31.74
CA VAL A 5 -45.70 13.16 -31.13
C VAL A 5 -44.39 13.87 -31.49
N LEU A 6 -43.80 14.55 -30.51
CA LEU A 6 -42.47 15.15 -30.60
C LEU A 6 -41.42 14.08 -30.25
N LEU A 7 -40.83 13.49 -31.29
CA LEU A 7 -39.63 12.66 -31.19
C LEU A 7 -38.42 13.56 -30.93
N ALA A 8 -38.05 13.73 -29.65
CA ALA A 8 -36.80 14.35 -29.26
C ALA A 8 -35.64 13.34 -29.47
N LEU A 9 -34.94 13.48 -30.59
CA LEU A 9 -33.68 12.79 -30.85
C LEU A 9 -32.61 13.34 -29.88
N CYS A 10 -32.43 12.68 -28.75
CA CYS A 10 -31.24 12.86 -27.91
C CYS A 10 -30.03 12.33 -28.68
N THR A 11 -29.33 13.22 -29.38
CA THR A 11 -28.00 12.98 -29.89
C THR A 11 -27.03 12.99 -28.71
N TRP A 12 -26.84 11.83 -28.08
CA TRP A 12 -25.73 11.67 -27.16
C TRP A 12 -24.43 11.86 -27.95
N PRO A 13 -23.55 12.80 -27.58
CA PRO A 13 -22.21 12.77 -28.09
C PRO A 13 -21.61 11.44 -27.63
N ALA A 14 -21.31 10.56 -28.60
CA ALA A 14 -20.42 9.45 -28.37
C ALA A 14 -19.10 10.05 -27.88
N GLN A 15 -18.89 10.04 -26.57
CA GLN A 15 -17.59 10.26 -25.97
C GLN A 15 -16.73 9.08 -26.42
N GLY A 16 -16.14 9.23 -27.60
CA GLY A 16 -15.11 8.34 -28.11
C GLY A 16 -13.99 8.32 -27.09
N LEU A 17 -13.98 7.27 -26.27
CA LEU A 17 -12.83 6.45 -25.93
C LEU A 17 -11.47 7.17 -26.09
N LEU A 18 -11.22 8.21 -25.28
CA LEU A 18 -9.86 8.65 -24.98
C LEU A 18 -9.25 7.65 -24.00
N ARG A 19 -8.98 6.45 -24.50
CA ARG A 19 -8.22 5.40 -23.81
C ARG A 19 -6.83 5.27 -24.42
N ASP A 20 -6.33 6.36 -25.00
CA ASP A 20 -4.98 6.42 -25.55
C ASP A 20 -4.01 7.01 -24.54
N LYS A 21 -2.97 6.21 -24.28
CA LYS A 21 -1.75 6.47 -23.50
C LYS A 21 -1.81 6.18 -22.00
N LEU A 22 -1.87 4.89 -21.64
CA LEU A 22 -1.40 4.45 -20.33
C LEU A 22 -0.26 3.43 -20.38
N TYR A 23 0.15 2.94 -21.56
CA TYR A 23 1.31 2.05 -21.68
C TYR A 23 2.09 2.26 -22.97
N THR A 24 3.42 2.19 -22.83
CA THR A 24 4.48 2.22 -23.86
C THR A 24 4.27 1.35 -25.10
N THR A 25 4.87 1.77 -26.22
CA THR A 25 4.87 1.10 -27.52
C THR A 25 6.17 0.32 -27.83
N ASN A 26 7.05 0.11 -26.83
CA ASN A 26 8.33 -0.58 -27.07
C ASN A 26 8.14 -2.08 -27.36
N ALA A 27 8.23 -2.46 -28.64
CA ALA A 27 8.02 -3.83 -29.12
C ALA A 27 9.13 -4.84 -28.72
N ILE A 28 10.23 -4.40 -28.10
CA ILE A 28 11.35 -5.25 -27.68
C ILE A 28 11.23 -5.66 -26.21
N CYS A 29 10.51 -4.89 -25.39
CA CYS A 29 10.40 -5.13 -23.97
C CYS A 29 9.21 -6.05 -23.65
N ARG A 30 9.41 -7.02 -22.73
CA ARG A 30 8.32 -7.83 -22.18
C ARG A 30 7.90 -7.24 -20.85
N GLN A 31 6.64 -6.85 -20.74
CA GLN A 31 6.06 -6.41 -19.48
C GLN A 31 5.92 -7.60 -18.54
N HIS A 32 6.40 -7.46 -17.30
CA HIS A 32 6.19 -8.44 -16.24
C HIS A 32 5.54 -7.76 -15.05
N ASN A 33 4.33 -8.20 -14.70
CA ASN A 33 3.52 -7.65 -13.60
C ASN A 33 3.33 -6.11 -13.66
N CYS A 34 3.46 -5.54 -14.87
CA CYS A 34 3.17 -4.13 -15.11
C CYS A 34 1.66 -3.96 -15.33
N ILE A 35 0.92 -3.68 -14.26
CA ILE A 35 -0.55 -3.59 -14.26
C ILE A 35 -1.03 -2.16 -14.00
N ASN A 36 -2.33 -1.87 -14.17
CA ASN A 36 -2.90 -0.55 -13.87
C ASN A 36 -3.79 -0.60 -12.63
N PRO A 37 -3.49 0.13 -11.54
CA PRO A 37 -2.26 0.88 -11.30
C PRO A 37 -1.09 -0.08 -11.02
N VAL A 38 0.14 0.34 -11.30
CA VAL A 38 1.33 -0.50 -11.03
C VAL A 38 1.45 -0.79 -9.53
N PHE A 39 1.00 0.15 -8.71
CA PHE A 39 1.05 0.07 -7.27
C PHE A 39 -0.37 -0.03 -6.69
N PRO A 40 -0.66 -1.07 -5.89
CA PRO A 40 -1.91 -1.17 -5.15
C PRO A 40 -2.18 0.09 -4.35
N GLY A 41 -3.39 0.63 -4.50
CA GLY A 41 -3.84 1.78 -3.72
C GLY A 41 -3.29 3.14 -4.14
N LEU A 42 -2.35 3.24 -5.09
CA LEU A 42 -1.91 4.56 -5.60
C LEU A 42 -3.07 5.38 -6.19
N GLN A 43 -4.03 4.72 -6.85
CA GLN A 43 -5.23 5.37 -7.36
C GLN A 43 -6.02 6.10 -6.26
N HIS A 44 -5.90 5.65 -5.01
CA HIS A 44 -6.61 6.23 -3.88
C HIS A 44 -5.77 7.17 -3.03
N VAL A 45 -4.45 7.26 -3.25
CA VAL A 45 -3.56 8.09 -2.42
C VAL A 45 -4.01 9.55 -2.38
N GLU A 46 -4.43 10.13 -3.50
CA GLU A 46 -4.93 11.52 -3.49
C GLU A 46 -6.25 11.67 -2.72
N SER A 47 -7.15 10.69 -2.82
CA SER A 47 -8.38 10.68 -2.04
C SER A 47 -8.09 10.51 -0.54
N LEU A 48 -7.13 9.67 -0.18
CA LEU A 48 -6.68 9.45 1.20
C LEU A 48 -6.01 10.71 1.77
N LYS A 49 -5.17 11.39 0.99
CA LYS A 49 -4.55 12.68 1.38
C LYS A 49 -5.57 13.79 1.58
N ALA A 50 -6.65 13.80 0.79
CA ALA A 50 -7.73 14.76 0.91
C ALA A 50 -8.68 14.48 2.07
N SER A 51 -8.63 13.27 2.64
CA SER A 51 -9.44 12.89 3.80
C SER A 51 -8.90 13.49 5.09
N SER A 52 -9.78 13.64 6.08
CA SER A 52 -9.42 14.07 7.42
C SER A 52 -9.06 12.87 8.30
N TRP A 53 -8.00 13.02 9.09
CA TRP A 53 -7.45 11.95 9.91
C TRP A 53 -7.37 12.38 11.37
N THR A 54 -7.54 11.41 12.27
CA THR A 54 -7.37 11.58 13.72
C THR A 54 -6.43 10.51 14.26
N CYS A 55 -5.69 10.88 15.29
CA CYS A 55 -4.84 9.94 15.99
C CYS A 55 -5.66 9.14 17.00
N GLU A 56 -5.41 7.83 17.05
CA GLU A 56 -6.06 6.92 17.97
C GLU A 56 -5.01 6.05 18.66
N ALA A 57 -5.31 5.56 19.86
CA ALA A 57 -4.37 4.73 20.60
C ALA A 57 -4.27 3.33 20.00
N GLN A 58 -3.07 2.74 19.97
CA GLN A 58 -2.83 1.39 19.43
C GLN A 58 -3.81 0.33 19.92
N HIS A 59 -4.04 0.30 21.24
CA HIS A 59 -4.87 -0.69 21.89
C HIS A 59 -6.35 -0.54 21.49
N GLN A 60 -6.78 0.65 21.06
CA GLN A 60 -8.13 0.92 20.58
C GLN A 60 -8.30 0.59 19.10
N THR A 61 -7.23 0.48 18.33
CA THR A 61 -7.29 0.29 16.87
C THR A 61 -6.91 -1.12 16.44
N LEU A 62 -5.79 -1.66 16.91
CA LEU A 62 -5.24 -2.92 16.37
C LEU A 62 -6.16 -4.12 16.57
N HIS A 63 -6.96 -4.17 17.64
CA HIS A 63 -7.88 -5.26 17.89
C HIS A 63 -9.09 -5.28 16.95
N HIS A 64 -9.26 -4.23 16.14
CA HIS A 64 -10.29 -4.13 15.11
C HIS A 64 -9.78 -4.47 13.70
N LEU A 65 -8.47 -4.67 13.54
CA LEU A 65 -7.88 -5.14 12.28
C LEU A 65 -8.11 -6.64 12.14
N GLU A 66 -8.53 -7.08 10.95
CA GLU A 66 -8.67 -8.49 10.61
C GLU A 66 -7.66 -8.86 9.51
N PHE A 67 -7.69 -8.14 8.39
CA PHE A 67 -6.85 -8.41 7.22
C PHE A 67 -5.40 -7.92 7.39
N CYS A 68 -5.20 -6.73 7.94
CA CYS A 68 -3.88 -6.13 8.13
C CYS A 68 -3.28 -6.33 9.53
N ALA A 69 -3.90 -7.14 10.39
CA ALA A 69 -3.49 -7.33 11.78
C ALA A 69 -2.01 -7.75 11.94
N GLU A 70 -1.52 -8.60 11.04
CA GLU A 70 -0.14 -9.11 11.04
C GLU A 70 0.83 -8.24 10.20
N ALA A 71 0.33 -7.26 9.44
CA ALA A 71 1.16 -6.33 8.67
C ALA A 71 1.47 -5.04 9.45
N VAL A 72 0.57 -4.66 10.36
CA VAL A 72 0.59 -3.38 11.05
C VAL A 72 0.93 -3.57 12.52
N HIS A 73 2.08 -3.03 12.92
CA HIS A 73 2.59 -3.09 14.30
C HIS A 73 2.98 -1.72 14.84
N TYR A 74 2.29 -0.68 14.38
CA TYR A 74 2.54 0.71 14.76
C TYR A 74 1.22 1.42 15.07
N ASP A 75 1.28 2.59 15.69
CA ASP A 75 0.12 3.44 15.89
C ASP A 75 -0.41 3.94 14.56
N ILE A 76 -1.67 3.67 14.25
CA ILE A 76 -2.31 4.09 13.00
C ILE A 76 -3.05 5.41 13.19
N ALA A 77 -3.08 6.24 12.15
CA ALA A 77 -4.07 7.29 12.02
C ALA A 77 -5.36 6.69 11.44
N VAL A 78 -6.49 7.13 11.98
CA VAL A 78 -7.83 6.67 11.60
C VAL A 78 -8.52 7.78 10.83
N MET A 79 -9.29 7.43 9.79
CA MET A 79 -10.10 8.41 9.07
C MET A 79 -11.16 9.00 10.01
N SER A 80 -11.51 10.27 9.83
CA SER A 80 -12.61 10.86 10.62
C SER A 80 -13.94 10.13 10.35
N SER A 81 -14.88 10.22 11.29
CA SER A 81 -16.18 9.56 11.16
C SER A 81 -16.92 9.96 9.89
N ALA A 82 -16.81 11.22 9.47
CA ALA A 82 -17.45 11.73 8.26
C ALA A 82 -16.86 11.12 6.99
N ASP A 83 -15.55 10.91 6.93
CA ASP A 83 -14.89 10.32 5.76
C ASP A 83 -14.99 8.80 5.75
N ALA A 84 -14.92 8.15 6.91
CA ALA A 84 -15.21 6.71 7.04
C ALA A 84 -16.63 6.38 6.59
N ALA A 85 -17.64 7.17 6.99
CA ALA A 85 -19.04 6.94 6.61
C ALA A 85 -19.30 7.03 5.09
N LYS A 86 -18.52 7.85 4.36
CA LYS A 86 -18.60 7.94 2.89
C LYS A 86 -18.06 6.68 2.20
N ASN A 87 -17.07 6.03 2.82
CA ASN A 87 -16.38 4.86 2.27
C ASN A 87 -17.00 3.53 2.73
N ALA A 88 -17.88 3.55 3.73
CA ALA A 88 -18.58 2.37 4.22
C ALA A 88 -19.62 1.86 3.20
N SER A 89 -19.55 0.57 2.85
CA SER A 89 -20.41 -0.09 1.85
C SER A 89 -21.89 -0.20 2.25
N ASN A 90 -22.21 -0.05 3.54
CA ASN A 90 -23.57 -0.12 4.09
C ASN A 90 -23.97 1.23 4.74
N SER A 91 -23.66 2.34 4.08
CA SER A 91 -23.84 3.70 4.60
C SER A 91 -25.30 4.01 4.93
N SER A 92 -25.66 3.82 6.19
CA SER A 92 -26.71 4.59 6.84
C SER A 92 -26.09 5.95 7.19
N ASN A 93 -26.81 7.06 6.94
CA ASN A 93 -26.36 8.45 7.12
C ASN A 93 -25.99 8.86 8.57
N SER A 94 -25.48 7.93 9.38
CA SER A 94 -25.08 8.15 10.76
C SER A 94 -23.67 8.75 10.78
N SER A 95 -23.60 10.02 11.15
CA SER A 95 -22.35 10.79 11.32
C SER A 95 -21.50 10.37 12.53
N ASN A 96 -21.88 9.28 13.21
CA ASN A 96 -21.25 8.81 14.44
C ASN A 96 -20.77 7.36 14.31
N SER A 97 -19.79 7.14 13.43
CA SER A 97 -19.07 5.86 13.34
C SER A 97 -18.17 5.66 14.55
N SER A 98 -18.17 4.45 15.13
CA SER A 98 -17.22 4.12 16.20
C SER A 98 -15.80 3.99 15.65
N VAL A 99 -14.76 4.15 16.50
CA VAL A 99 -13.36 3.93 16.11
C VAL A 99 -13.18 2.55 15.46
N GLY A 100 -13.84 1.53 15.98
CA GLY A 100 -13.82 0.20 15.39
C GLY A 100 -14.41 0.13 13.98
N ASP A 101 -15.50 0.84 13.70
CA ASP A 101 -16.09 0.88 12.36
C ASP A 101 -15.18 1.61 11.37
N MET A 102 -14.52 2.68 11.82
CA MET A 102 -13.56 3.44 11.00
C MET A 102 -12.34 2.57 10.64
N VAL A 103 -11.75 1.88 11.63
CA VAL A 103 -10.63 0.97 11.42
C VAL A 103 -11.02 -0.20 10.52
N LYS A 104 -12.18 -0.83 10.74
CA LYS A 104 -12.69 -1.92 9.89
C LYS A 104 -12.90 -1.46 8.45
N THR A 105 -13.39 -0.24 8.25
CA THR A 105 -13.58 0.33 6.91
C THR A 105 -12.24 0.46 6.19
N GLN A 106 -11.21 1.00 6.85
CA GLN A 106 -9.86 1.10 6.27
C GLN A 106 -9.24 -0.28 5.98
N ASP A 107 -9.42 -1.25 6.88
CA ASP A 107 -8.95 -2.62 6.71
C ASP A 107 -9.64 -3.32 5.52
N GLN A 108 -10.94 -3.12 5.36
CA GLN A 108 -11.71 -3.60 4.20
C GLN A 108 -11.27 -2.93 2.89
N MET A 109 -10.94 -1.64 2.91
CA MET A 109 -10.38 -0.95 1.74
C MET A 109 -9.02 -1.54 1.35
N ALA A 110 -8.17 -1.88 2.32
CA ALA A 110 -6.90 -2.57 2.09
C ALA A 110 -7.11 -3.95 1.46
N ALA A 111 -8.01 -4.76 2.04
CA ALA A 111 -8.36 -6.09 1.53
C ALA A 111 -8.89 -6.02 0.09
N THR A 112 -9.77 -5.05 -0.19
CA THR A 112 -10.33 -4.81 -1.52
C THR A 112 -9.23 -4.48 -2.52
N ALA A 113 -8.33 -3.57 -2.17
CA ALA A 113 -7.21 -3.18 -3.03
C ALA A 113 -6.25 -4.35 -3.30
N TYR A 114 -6.01 -5.20 -2.31
CA TYR A 114 -5.21 -6.41 -2.46
C TYR A 114 -5.84 -7.39 -3.45
N VAL A 115 -7.13 -7.69 -3.31
CA VAL A 115 -7.86 -8.58 -4.20
C VAL A 115 -7.81 -8.08 -5.65
N TYR A 116 -8.11 -6.79 -5.87
CA TYR A 116 -8.05 -6.22 -7.21
C TYR A 116 -6.66 -6.25 -7.82
N HIS A 117 -5.62 -6.03 -6.99
CA HIS A 117 -4.26 -6.05 -7.47
C HIS A 117 -3.80 -7.45 -7.86
N LEU A 118 -4.09 -8.46 -7.02
CA LEU A 118 -3.80 -9.85 -7.35
C LEU A 118 -4.48 -10.27 -8.65
N ALA A 119 -5.76 -9.93 -8.81
CA ALA A 119 -6.50 -10.18 -10.05
C ALA A 119 -5.84 -9.50 -11.26
N GLY A 120 -5.34 -8.27 -11.10
CA GLY A 120 -4.57 -7.57 -12.12
C GLY A 120 -3.28 -8.31 -12.51
N MET A 121 -2.61 -8.97 -11.56
CA MET A 121 -1.43 -9.80 -11.81
C MET A 121 -1.77 -11.21 -12.35
N GLY A 122 -3.06 -11.53 -12.50
CA GLY A 122 -3.51 -12.86 -12.91
C GLY A 122 -3.42 -13.91 -11.80
N LEU A 123 -3.36 -13.48 -10.53
CA LEU A 123 -3.42 -14.35 -9.36
C LEU A 123 -4.84 -14.34 -8.79
N GLU A 124 -5.34 -15.52 -8.41
CA GLU A 124 -6.66 -15.66 -7.79
C GLU A 124 -6.55 -15.35 -6.29
N ALA A 125 -7.33 -14.39 -5.80
CA ALA A 125 -7.22 -13.96 -4.41
C ALA A 125 -7.65 -15.06 -3.43
N TRP A 126 -8.55 -15.97 -3.85
CA TRP A 126 -8.96 -17.12 -3.03
C TRP A 126 -7.81 -18.07 -2.70
N ASP A 127 -6.79 -18.16 -3.55
CA ASP A 127 -5.60 -18.96 -3.31
C ASP A 127 -4.63 -18.28 -2.33
N HIS A 128 -4.87 -17.00 -2.03
CA HIS A 128 -3.99 -16.13 -1.25
C HIS A 128 -4.73 -15.39 -0.12
N MET A 129 -5.72 -16.03 0.49
CA MET A 129 -6.55 -15.45 1.57
C MET A 129 -5.79 -15.15 2.86
N GLN A 130 -4.64 -15.80 3.08
CA GLN A 130 -3.78 -15.62 4.25
C GLN A 130 -2.38 -15.14 3.81
N PRO A 131 -2.24 -13.87 3.38
CA PRO A 131 -0.98 -13.36 2.84
C PRO A 131 0.17 -13.43 3.85
N ASN A 132 -0.11 -13.32 5.14
CA ASN A 132 0.86 -13.48 6.22
C ASN A 132 1.53 -14.87 6.24
N ALA A 133 0.80 -15.91 5.84
CA ALA A 133 1.24 -17.31 5.82
C ALA A 133 1.61 -17.80 4.42
N SER A 134 1.58 -16.94 3.40
CA SER A 134 1.93 -17.30 2.03
C SER A 134 3.42 -17.70 1.93
N ASP A 135 3.78 -18.57 0.99
CA ASP A 135 5.19 -18.79 0.63
C ASP A 135 5.65 -17.86 -0.52
N ASP A 136 4.71 -17.10 -1.11
CA ASP A 136 4.98 -16.15 -2.18
C ASP A 136 5.31 -14.76 -1.60
N GLU A 137 6.57 -14.37 -1.73
CA GLU A 137 7.05 -13.05 -1.28
C GLU A 137 6.44 -11.89 -2.07
N CYS A 138 6.07 -12.11 -3.35
CA CYS A 138 5.34 -11.12 -4.12
C CYS A 138 3.97 -10.85 -3.50
N VAL A 139 3.20 -11.90 -3.19
CA VAL A 139 1.89 -11.79 -2.53
C VAL A 139 2.00 -11.09 -1.16
N LYS A 140 3.00 -11.46 -0.35
CA LYS A 140 3.30 -10.76 0.93
C LYS A 140 3.61 -9.29 0.73
N SER A 141 4.37 -8.94 -0.31
CA SER A 141 4.76 -7.55 -0.58
C SER A 141 3.55 -6.69 -0.99
N VAL A 142 2.64 -7.23 -1.82
CA VAL A 142 1.38 -6.56 -2.19
C VAL A 142 0.55 -6.30 -0.94
N TRP A 143 0.39 -7.32 -0.08
CA TRP A 143 -0.35 -7.20 1.18
C TRP A 143 0.22 -6.13 2.10
N LYS A 144 1.53 -6.15 2.38
CA LYS A 144 2.19 -5.14 3.21
C LYS A 144 2.02 -3.73 2.64
N MET A 145 2.11 -3.60 1.32
CA MET A 145 1.97 -2.31 0.64
C MET A 145 0.56 -1.76 0.68
N VAL A 146 -0.49 -2.57 0.49
CA VAL A 146 -1.87 -2.08 0.67
C VAL A 146 -2.12 -1.69 2.12
N CYS A 147 -1.65 -2.49 3.09
CA CYS A 147 -1.85 -2.19 4.50
C CYS A 147 -1.17 -0.87 4.88
N ALA A 148 0.07 -0.65 4.43
CA ALA A 148 0.76 0.63 4.64
C ALA A 148 0.07 1.82 3.95
N THR A 149 -0.67 1.59 2.87
CA THR A 149 -1.40 2.64 2.15
C THR A 149 -2.69 3.03 2.88
N TYR A 150 -3.53 2.08 3.28
CA TYR A 150 -4.83 2.41 3.89
C TYR A 150 -4.77 2.59 5.42
N LEU A 151 -3.71 2.12 6.06
CA LEU A 151 -3.48 2.25 7.50
C LEU A 151 -2.20 3.07 7.73
N PRO A 152 -2.24 4.38 7.47
CA PRO A 152 -1.10 5.27 7.65
C PRO A 152 -0.68 5.30 9.13
N ARG A 153 0.61 5.50 9.36
CA ARG A 153 1.15 5.70 10.70
C ARG A 153 0.65 7.03 11.27
N ALA A 154 0.30 7.04 12.55
CA ALA A 154 0.05 8.26 13.30
C ALA A 154 1.39 8.99 13.56
N PRO A 155 1.44 10.33 13.45
CA PRO A 155 2.65 11.06 13.78
C PRO A 155 3.13 10.78 15.20
N ALA A 156 4.45 10.82 15.38
CA ALA A 156 5.05 10.67 16.70
C ALA A 156 4.47 11.72 17.66
N HIS A 157 4.14 11.28 18.88
CA HIS A 157 3.59 12.12 19.96
C HIS A 157 2.22 12.75 19.68
N CYS A 158 1.48 12.26 18.69
CA CYS A 158 0.11 12.69 18.46
C CYS A 158 -0.81 12.27 19.63
N LYS A 159 -1.71 13.16 20.06
CA LYS A 159 -2.66 12.86 21.13
C LYS A 159 -3.90 12.17 20.56
N VAL A 160 -4.51 11.28 21.34
CA VAL A 160 -5.78 10.63 20.95
C VAL A 160 -6.84 11.70 20.68
N GLY A 161 -7.52 11.59 19.53
CA GLY A 161 -8.51 12.55 19.03
C GLY A 161 -7.93 13.81 18.38
N GLU A 162 -6.60 13.99 18.36
CA GLU A 162 -5.96 15.10 17.66
C GLU A 162 -6.05 14.88 16.14
N SER A 163 -6.39 15.95 15.42
CA SER A 163 -6.41 15.91 13.96
C SER A 163 -4.98 15.81 13.42
N THR A 164 -4.78 14.92 12.45
CA THR A 164 -3.51 14.72 11.77
C THR A 164 -3.69 14.78 10.25
N HIS A 165 -2.57 14.85 9.54
CA HIS A 165 -2.49 14.62 8.10
C HIS A 165 -2.25 13.14 7.81
N TYR A 166 -2.58 12.74 6.58
CA TYR A 166 -2.24 11.43 6.03
C TYR A 166 -0.72 11.30 5.85
N GLN A 167 -0.12 10.25 6.43
CA GLN A 167 1.28 9.92 6.21
C GLN A 167 1.44 8.94 5.05
N LEU A 168 2.08 9.39 3.97
CA LEU A 168 2.40 8.57 2.80
C LEU A 168 3.25 7.35 3.19
N PRO A 169 3.10 6.21 2.49
CA PRO A 169 4.04 5.12 2.63
C PRO A 169 5.48 5.55 2.29
N CYS A 170 6.46 4.91 2.92
CA CYS A 170 7.88 5.09 2.64
C CYS A 170 8.28 4.42 1.31
N GLN A 171 9.36 4.89 0.69
CA GLN A 171 9.83 4.40 -0.62
C GLN A 171 10.08 2.89 -0.63
N ASN A 172 10.61 2.34 0.46
CA ASN A 172 10.94 0.92 0.59
C ASN A 172 9.71 0.00 0.60
N VAL A 173 8.51 0.52 0.90
CA VAL A 173 7.27 -0.26 0.77
C VAL A 173 7.02 -0.62 -0.69
N CYS A 174 7.13 0.38 -1.56
CA CYS A 174 7.06 0.19 -3.00
C CYS A 174 8.26 -0.59 -3.54
N GLY A 175 9.48 -0.25 -3.11
CA GLY A 175 10.70 -0.93 -3.56
C GLY A 175 10.67 -2.43 -3.27
N GLY A 176 10.19 -2.83 -2.09
CA GLY A 176 10.02 -4.24 -1.74
C GLY A 176 9.03 -4.98 -2.63
N TYR A 177 7.98 -4.31 -3.11
CA TYR A 177 7.06 -4.89 -4.08
C TYR A 177 7.68 -5.04 -5.46
N LEU A 178 8.36 -4.01 -5.95
CA LEU A 178 9.05 -4.07 -7.26
C LEU A 178 10.06 -5.22 -7.29
N GLU A 179 10.81 -5.39 -6.19
CA GLU A 179 11.79 -6.46 -6.04
C GLU A 179 11.11 -7.83 -5.93
N ALA A 180 10.17 -8.01 -4.99
CA ALA A 180 9.56 -9.31 -4.72
C ALA A 180 8.71 -9.84 -5.90
N CYS A 181 8.03 -8.95 -6.61
CA CYS A 181 7.20 -9.29 -7.77
C CYS A 181 7.93 -9.17 -9.11
N ALA A 182 9.24 -8.86 -9.08
CA ALA A 182 10.07 -8.65 -10.24
C ALA A 182 9.42 -7.72 -11.30
N VAL A 183 8.78 -6.64 -10.84
CA VAL A 183 7.98 -5.77 -11.72
C VAL A 183 8.88 -5.10 -12.74
N GLN A 184 8.55 -5.30 -14.02
CA GLN A 184 9.27 -4.71 -15.15
C GLN A 184 8.25 -4.06 -16.09
N CYS A 185 8.21 -2.72 -16.07
CA CYS A 185 7.45 -1.91 -17.01
C CYS A 185 8.36 -1.40 -18.13
N CYS A 186 7.77 -1.24 -19.32
CA CYS A 186 8.50 -0.96 -20.56
C CYS A 186 8.56 0.54 -20.91
N ASP A 187 7.85 1.37 -20.16
CA ASP A 187 7.93 2.83 -20.06
C ASP A 187 8.73 3.20 -18.81
N GLU A 188 9.59 4.23 -18.94
CA GLU A 188 10.28 4.98 -17.88
C GLU A 188 10.15 4.32 -16.50
N SER A 189 11.14 3.47 -16.16
CA SER A 189 11.19 2.60 -14.98
C SER A 189 10.28 3.01 -13.84
N VAL A 190 9.50 2.07 -13.32
CA VAL A 190 8.53 2.31 -12.25
C VAL A 190 9.15 3.11 -11.08
N GLN A 191 8.69 4.35 -10.90
CA GLN A 191 9.17 5.22 -9.82
C GLN A 191 8.24 5.16 -8.61
N CYS A 192 8.79 4.75 -7.47
CA CYS A 192 8.07 4.70 -6.20
C CYS A 192 7.69 6.09 -5.67
N ALA A 193 8.62 7.03 -5.76
CA ALA A 193 8.54 8.35 -5.18
C ALA A 193 8.98 9.38 -6.22
N PRO A 194 8.43 10.60 -6.19
CA PRO A 194 8.94 11.70 -7.01
C PRO A 194 10.41 11.96 -6.67
N GLU A 195 11.27 12.16 -7.67
CA GLU A 195 12.65 12.58 -7.43
C GLU A 195 12.67 13.98 -6.78
N GLU A 196 13.32 14.12 -5.62
CA GLU A 196 13.47 15.41 -4.91
C GLU A 196 14.24 16.47 -5.71
N LYS A 197 14.92 16.07 -6.80
CA LYS A 197 15.72 16.95 -7.64
C LYS A 197 15.12 17.03 -9.03
N GLY A 198 14.28 18.04 -9.21
CA GLY A 198 13.86 18.65 -10.48
C GLY A 198 14.47 18.06 -11.75
N LEU A 199 13.93 16.94 -12.21
CA LEU A 199 13.89 16.62 -13.63
C LEU A 199 12.44 16.81 -14.04
N LYS A 200 12.17 17.98 -14.60
CA LYS A 200 10.99 18.21 -15.45
C LYS A 200 11.13 17.27 -16.63
N PHE A 201 10.63 16.04 -16.51
CA PHE A 201 10.40 15.21 -17.67
C PHE A 201 9.32 15.89 -18.50
N ASN A 202 9.59 16.09 -19.80
CA ASN A 202 8.65 16.65 -20.78
C ASN A 202 7.49 15.69 -21.10
N ALA A 203 6.98 14.99 -20.08
CA ALA A 203 5.76 14.23 -20.14
C ALA A 203 4.65 15.06 -19.46
N PRO A 204 3.38 14.96 -19.89
CA PRO A 204 2.26 15.68 -19.29
C PRO A 204 1.90 15.21 -17.86
N PHE A 205 2.78 14.44 -17.20
CA PHE A 205 2.64 13.96 -15.83
C PHE A 205 3.05 15.03 -14.81
N GLU A 206 2.42 16.19 -14.87
CA GLU A 206 2.79 17.34 -14.02
C GLU A 206 2.36 17.17 -12.55
N ASN A 207 1.71 16.06 -12.16
CA ASN A 207 1.27 15.78 -10.78
C ASN A 207 1.30 14.28 -10.45
N PHE A 208 2.43 13.59 -10.61
CA PHE A 208 2.54 12.22 -10.09
C PHE A 208 2.63 12.22 -8.57
N THR A 209 1.67 11.57 -7.93
CA THR A 209 1.55 11.48 -6.48
C THR A 209 2.03 10.11 -6.05
N GLY A 210 3.34 9.99 -5.86
CA GLY A 210 3.98 8.76 -5.41
C GLY A 210 4.04 8.63 -3.88
N TYR A 211 4.78 7.62 -3.43
CA TYR A 211 5.16 7.45 -2.02
C TYR A 211 6.22 8.47 -1.61
N SER A 212 6.52 8.54 -0.31
CA SER A 212 7.60 9.39 0.22
C SER A 212 8.95 8.94 -0.34
N SER A 213 9.85 9.89 -0.64
CA SER A 213 11.25 9.66 -1.03
C SER A 213 12.11 9.08 0.09
N HIS A 214 11.60 9.02 1.32
CA HIS A 214 12.34 8.51 2.46
C HIS A 214 12.23 6.98 2.57
N HIS A 215 13.33 6.34 2.95
CA HIS A 215 13.35 4.92 3.31
C HIS A 215 12.93 4.71 4.77
N GLY A 216 12.05 3.74 5.01
CA GLY A 216 11.66 3.32 6.35
C GLY A 216 12.80 2.62 7.11
N PRO A 217 12.81 2.67 8.46
CA PRO A 217 11.80 3.27 9.32
C PRO A 217 12.06 4.78 9.49
N TYR A 218 11.13 5.61 9.03
CA TYR A 218 11.24 7.07 9.13
C TYR A 218 9.94 7.64 9.74
N PRO A 219 10.01 8.65 10.64
CA PRO A 219 8.84 9.12 11.39
C PRO A 219 7.82 9.90 10.55
N LEU A 220 8.19 10.32 9.33
CA LEU A 220 7.33 11.10 8.43
C LEU A 220 6.69 10.27 7.32
N CYS A 221 6.84 8.94 7.35
CA CYS A 221 6.20 8.04 6.39
C CYS A 221 5.76 6.73 7.03
N THR A 222 4.82 6.05 6.36
CA THR A 222 4.23 4.78 6.78
C THR A 222 5.00 3.59 6.23
N GLY A 223 5.23 2.59 7.06
CA GLY A 223 5.95 1.38 6.68
C GLY A 223 7.11 1.13 7.62
N ALA A 224 7.05 -0.01 8.30
CA ALA A 224 8.17 -0.47 9.09
C ALA A 224 9.28 -0.94 8.14
N ALA A 225 10.53 -0.65 8.49
CA ALA A 225 11.59 -1.55 8.06
C ALA A 225 11.16 -2.95 8.49
N SER A 226 11.15 -3.89 7.53
CA SER A 226 10.96 -5.29 7.82
C SER A 226 11.78 -5.64 9.06
N ARG A 227 11.24 -6.50 9.93
CA ARG A 227 12.10 -7.20 10.88
C ARG A 227 13.20 -7.79 10.03
N SER A 228 14.40 -7.20 10.06
CA SER A 228 15.60 -7.88 9.62
C SER A 228 15.52 -9.19 10.36
N ALA A 229 15.22 -10.28 9.66
CA ALA A 229 15.41 -11.60 10.19
C ALA A 229 16.88 -11.55 10.62
N GLY A 230 17.10 -11.45 11.94
CA GLY A 230 18.43 -11.29 12.49
C GLY A 230 19.26 -12.38 11.86
N SER A 231 20.21 -11.98 11.03
CA SER A 231 21.11 -12.91 10.38
C SER A 231 21.68 -13.78 11.51
N PRO A 232 21.47 -15.11 11.54
CA PRO A 232 22.05 -15.97 12.56
C PRO A 232 23.53 -16.19 12.22
N VAL A 233 24.25 -15.12 11.92
CA VAL A 233 25.67 -15.12 11.68
C VAL A 233 26.30 -14.62 12.97
N SER A 234 26.91 -15.55 13.72
CA SER A 234 27.98 -15.34 14.73
C SER A 234 27.76 -15.93 16.12
N LEU A 235 27.13 -17.10 16.24
CA LEU A 235 27.28 -17.94 17.47
C LEU A 235 28.05 -19.25 17.24
N ALA A 236 28.42 -19.57 15.99
CA ALA A 236 29.26 -20.72 15.67
C ALA A 236 30.78 -20.50 15.85
N LEU A 237 31.23 -19.25 16.05
CA LEU A 237 32.66 -18.92 16.19
C LEU A 237 33.21 -19.02 17.62
N LEU A 238 32.34 -19.19 18.63
CA LEU A 238 32.77 -19.29 20.04
C LEU A 238 32.99 -20.72 20.54
N LEU A 239 32.62 -21.76 19.79
CA LEU A 239 32.85 -23.17 20.17
C LEU A 239 34.11 -23.80 19.56
N GLY A 240 34.81 -23.11 18.65
CA GLY A 240 36.05 -23.61 18.04
C GLY A 240 37.33 -23.35 18.84
N LEU A 241 37.27 -22.58 19.93
CA LEU A 241 38.45 -22.13 20.69
C LEU A 241 38.73 -22.94 21.97
N LEU A 242 37.96 -23.99 22.27
CA LEU A 242 38.09 -24.76 23.52
C LEU A 242 38.72 -26.16 23.37
N THR A 243 39.17 -26.58 22.20
CA THR A 243 39.71 -27.95 21.98
C THR A 243 41.22 -28.05 21.77
N SER A 244 42.01 -26.98 22.01
CA SER A 244 43.48 -27.01 21.86
C SER A 244 44.26 -26.90 23.17
N VAL A 245 43.93 -27.74 24.16
CA VAL A 245 44.84 -28.01 25.29
C VAL A 245 45.01 -29.51 25.46
N ALA A 246 45.95 -30.08 24.69
CA ALA A 246 46.47 -31.41 24.94
C ALA A 246 47.67 -31.29 25.90
N PRO A 247 47.63 -31.85 27.12
CA PRO A 247 48.82 -31.99 27.94
C PRO A 247 49.61 -33.22 27.48
N TRP A 248 50.77 -32.92 26.91
CA TRP A 248 51.87 -33.85 26.75
C TRP A 248 52.37 -34.26 28.14
N ALA A 249 52.26 -35.54 28.48
CA ALA A 249 52.94 -36.11 29.64
C ALA A 249 53.52 -37.46 29.25
N GLY A 250 54.85 -37.48 29.08
CA GLY A 250 55.64 -38.69 28.98
C GLY A 250 55.94 -39.30 30.35
N GLY A 251 56.10 -40.61 30.35
CA GLY A 251 56.54 -41.46 31.45
C GLY A 251 56.59 -42.90 30.97
#